data_AF-A0A9P4MCM4-F1
#
_entry.id   AF-A0A9P4MCM4-F1
#
_cell.length_a   1.000
_cell.length_b   1.000
_cell.length_c   1.000
_cell.angle_alpha   90.00
_cell.angle_beta   90.00
_cell.angle_gamma   90.00
#
_symmetry.space_group_name_H-M   'P 1'
#
loop_
_entity.id
_entity.type
_entity.pdbx_description
1 polymer ?
#
loop_
_entity_poly.entity_id
_entity_poly.type
_entity_poly.pdbx_seq_one_letter_code
_entity_poly.pdbx_strand_id
1 'polypeptide(L)'
;MYRTMYCSTMALSEVAKLDHSTKAIVRVSDYPSSDELPIYATTRQACLATAATTMLFDPVTVGHRLFTGGEPRANNPVEEVEDQATNIWCADTRDLATRVGCFVSIGTGNPGISGIGSAANDFLRNTLLGLATEMECTEKRFIARWAKHYCTQRYFRFNVHQGLQGLGLDEFNRLGDVEAATHNF
;
A
#
# COMPACT_ATOMS: atom_id res chain seq x y z
N MET A 1 -23.45 13.71 23.33
CA MET A 1 -22.02 14.04 23.21
C MET A 1 -21.68 14.05 21.73
N TYR A 2 -21.69 15.23 21.11
CA TYR A 2 -21.49 15.37 19.66
C TYR A 2 -20.00 15.26 19.35
N ARG A 3 -19.58 14.17 18.70
CA ARG A 3 -18.27 14.12 18.04
C ARG A 3 -18.35 15.04 16.84
N THR A 4 -17.67 16.18 16.91
CA THR A 4 -17.43 17.08 15.79
C THR A 4 -16.90 16.26 14.62
N MET A 5 -17.67 16.16 13.52
CA MET A 5 -17.16 15.70 12.22
C MET A 5 -16.21 16.78 11.73
N TYR A 6 -14.94 16.68 12.09
CA TYR A 6 -13.90 17.22 11.25
C TYR A 6 -14.00 16.50 9.90
N CYS A 7 -13.77 17.20 8.80
CA CYS A 7 -13.43 16.58 7.53
C CYS A 7 -12.16 15.77 7.79
N SER A 8 -12.31 14.52 8.23
CA SER A 8 -11.20 13.66 8.62
C SER A 8 -10.54 13.18 7.34
N THR A 9 -9.68 13.99 6.75
CA THR A 9 -8.63 13.47 5.89
C THR A 9 -7.73 12.61 6.78
N MET A 10 -8.04 11.31 6.86
CA MET A 10 -7.17 10.36 7.52
C MET A 10 -6.13 9.92 6.48
N ALA A 11 -4.93 10.48 6.58
CA ALA A 11 -3.77 9.90 5.95
C ALA A 11 -3.41 8.65 6.77
N LEU A 12 -3.93 7.48 6.39
CA LEU A 12 -3.43 6.25 6.95
C LEU A 12 -1.98 6.09 6.48
N SER A 13 -1.02 6.22 7.38
CA SER A 13 0.32 5.67 7.17
C SER A 13 0.28 4.16 7.41
N GLU A 14 -0.64 3.47 6.74
CA GLU A 14 -0.68 2.03 6.83
C GLU A 14 0.45 1.45 6.04
N VAL A 15 1.26 0.68 6.75
CA VAL A 15 2.19 -0.19 6.09
C VAL A 15 2.07 -1.54 6.75
N ALA A 16 1.45 -2.43 6.00
CA ALA A 16 1.49 -3.86 6.21
C ALA A 16 2.96 -4.33 6.10
N LYS A 17 3.46 -4.95 7.17
CA LYS A 17 4.84 -5.47 7.27
C LYS A 17 4.81 -6.91 7.72
N LEU A 18 5.61 -7.78 7.13
CA LEU A 18 5.77 -9.12 7.65
C LEU A 18 6.65 -9.09 8.89
N ASP A 19 6.07 -9.52 10.00
CA ASP A 19 6.86 -9.90 11.15
C ASP A 19 7.49 -11.28 10.90
N HIS A 20 8.81 -11.35 10.92
CA HIS A 20 9.54 -12.59 10.66
C HIS A 20 9.22 -13.71 11.66
N SER A 21 8.83 -13.36 12.89
CA SER A 21 8.54 -14.31 13.97
C SER A 21 7.16 -14.96 13.84
N THR A 22 6.14 -14.19 13.49
CA THR A 22 4.75 -14.66 13.36
C THR A 22 4.35 -14.98 11.94
N LYS A 23 5.13 -14.52 10.95
CA LYS A 23 4.76 -14.50 9.53
C LYS A 23 3.43 -13.78 9.25
N ALA A 24 2.99 -12.94 10.17
CA ALA A 24 1.78 -12.15 10.02
C ALA A 24 2.12 -10.78 9.42
N ILE A 25 1.19 -10.26 8.62
CA ILE A 25 1.16 -8.84 8.29
C ILE A 25 0.78 -8.08 9.54
N VAL A 26 1.57 -7.06 9.88
CA VAL A 26 1.34 -6.22 11.05
C VAL A 26 1.28 -4.77 10.64
N ARG A 27 0.35 -4.05 11.27
CA ARG A 27 0.11 -2.64 11.01
C ARG A 27 0.86 -1.80 12.04
N VAL A 28 1.36 -0.65 11.58
CA VAL A 28 1.95 0.36 12.46
C VAL A 28 1.11 1.62 12.34
N SER A 29 0.44 1.97 13.42
CA SER A 29 -0.48 3.10 13.49
C SER A 29 -0.06 4.04 14.62
N ASP A 30 -0.37 5.33 14.47
CA ASP A 30 -0.14 6.37 15.49
C ASP A 30 -1.35 6.56 16.42
N TYR A 31 -2.44 5.84 16.17
CA TYR A 31 -3.63 5.79 17.01
C TYR A 31 -3.82 4.40 17.66
N PRO A 32 -4.47 4.35 18.84
CA PRO A 32 -4.81 3.08 19.47
C PRO A 32 -5.86 2.33 18.66
N SER A 33 -5.61 1.04 18.40
CA SER A 33 -6.57 0.08 17.86
C SER A 33 -6.99 -0.88 18.97
N SER A 34 -8.27 -1.25 19.03
CA SER A 34 -8.75 -2.27 19.98
C SER A 34 -8.33 -3.69 19.61
N ASP A 35 -7.96 -3.90 18.35
CA ASP A 35 -7.89 -5.25 17.77
C ASP A 35 -6.45 -5.74 17.62
N GLU A 36 -5.45 -4.89 17.88
CA GLU A 36 -4.03 -5.24 17.73
C GLU A 36 -3.17 -4.75 18.90
N LEU A 37 -2.16 -5.54 19.25
CA LEU A 37 -1.15 -5.13 20.22
C LEU A 37 -0.34 -3.96 19.63
N PRO A 38 -0.19 -2.83 20.36
CA PRO A 38 0.50 -1.66 19.85
C PRO A 38 1.98 -1.97 19.57
N ILE A 39 2.42 -1.70 18.34
CA ILE A 39 3.83 -1.62 18.01
C ILE A 39 4.30 -0.20 18.30
N TYR A 40 5.13 -0.04 19.33
CA TYR A 40 5.81 1.22 19.60
C TYR A 40 6.99 1.39 18.64
N ALA A 41 6.72 1.99 17.48
CA ALA A 41 7.73 2.36 16.49
C ALA A 41 7.93 3.88 16.49
N THR A 42 9.17 4.34 16.33
CA THR A 42 9.40 5.70 15.85
C THR A 42 8.94 5.82 14.40
N THR A 43 8.58 7.03 13.94
CA THR A 43 8.24 7.28 12.52
C THR A 43 9.33 6.75 11.59
N ARG A 44 10.61 6.95 11.94
CA ARG A 44 11.74 6.43 11.15
C ARG A 44 11.74 4.91 11.07
N GLN A 45 11.58 4.21 12.18
CA GLN A 45 11.48 2.75 12.19
C GLN A 45 10.29 2.26 11.39
N ALA A 46 9.16 2.96 11.50
CA ALA A 46 7.98 2.63 10.73
C ALA A 46 8.28 2.74 9.23
N CYS A 47 8.76 3.88 8.75
CA CYS A 47 9.11 4.12 7.35
C CYS A 47 10.18 3.16 6.83
N LEU A 48 11.23 2.88 7.61
CA LEU A 48 12.28 1.95 7.19
C LEU A 48 11.73 0.52 7.07
N ALA A 49 10.96 0.05 8.05
CA ALA A 49 10.39 -1.30 7.99
C ALA A 49 9.41 -1.47 6.82
N THR A 50 8.79 -0.38 6.37
CA THR A 50 7.99 -0.33 5.14
C THR A 50 8.81 -0.41 3.87
N ALA A 51 9.88 0.37 3.81
CA ALA A 51 10.74 0.45 2.65
C ALA A 51 11.68 -0.76 2.54
N ALA A 52 11.76 -1.59 3.60
CA ALA A 52 12.59 -2.78 3.69
C ALA A 52 12.09 -3.92 2.79
N THR A 53 11.94 -3.64 1.49
CA THR A 53 11.56 -4.60 0.47
C THR A 53 12.58 -5.73 0.46
N THR A 54 12.07 -6.95 0.65
CA THR A 54 12.88 -8.16 0.61
C THR A 54 13.74 -8.17 -0.66
N MET A 55 15.04 -8.41 -0.52
CA MET A 55 16.09 -8.37 -1.55
C MET A 55 16.70 -7.00 -1.91
N LEU A 56 16.09 -5.87 -1.53
CA LEU A 56 16.67 -4.54 -1.77
C LEU A 56 17.32 -3.95 -0.51
N PHE A 57 16.73 -4.22 0.65
CA PHE A 57 17.17 -3.65 1.92
C PHE A 57 17.13 -4.68 3.04
N ASP A 58 17.96 -4.45 4.05
CA ASP A 58 17.99 -5.28 5.25
C ASP A 58 16.68 -5.12 6.06
N PRO A 59 16.19 -6.20 6.69
CA PRO A 59 15.05 -6.13 7.60
C PRO A 59 15.30 -5.16 8.76
N VAL A 60 14.23 -4.56 9.27
CA VAL A 60 14.30 -3.51 10.29
C VAL A 60 13.81 -4.03 11.62
N THR A 61 14.61 -3.80 12.67
CA THR A 61 14.23 -4.13 14.04
C THR A 61 13.38 -3.03 14.66
N VAL A 62 12.20 -3.39 15.17
CA VAL A 62 11.33 -2.52 15.98
C VAL A 62 11.02 -3.23 17.30
N GLY A 63 11.49 -2.67 18.40
CA GLY A 63 11.49 -3.36 19.70
C GLY A 63 12.30 -4.65 19.63
N HIS A 64 11.64 -5.79 19.87
CA HIS A 64 12.24 -7.13 19.80
C HIS A 64 11.86 -7.92 18.54
N ARG A 65 11.22 -7.27 17.58
CA ARG A 65 10.65 -7.91 16.38
C ARG A 65 11.36 -7.41 15.13
N LEU A 66 11.44 -8.27 14.12
CA LEU A 66 12.10 -8.00 12.84
C LEU A 66 11.03 -7.91 11.75
N PHE A 67 11.11 -6.85 10.95
CA PHE A 67 10.11 -6.52 9.94
C PHE A 67 10.72 -6.33 8.56
N THR A 68 10.02 -6.81 7.54
CA THR A 68 10.23 -6.45 6.14
C THR A 68 8.98 -5.78 5.58
N GLY A 69 9.17 -5.06 4.49
CA GLY A 69 8.10 -4.46 3.71
C GLY A 69 8.05 -5.03 2.30
N GLY A 70 7.14 -4.49 1.51
CA GLY A 70 7.06 -4.78 0.08
C GLY A 70 6.59 -6.20 -0.25
N GLU A 71 6.00 -6.95 0.69
CA GLU A 71 5.50 -8.29 0.39
C GLU A 71 4.37 -8.26 -0.64
N PRO A 72 4.23 -9.32 -1.46
CA PRO A 72 3.21 -9.40 -2.51
C PRO A 72 1.81 -9.02 -2.07
N ARG A 73 1.40 -9.29 -0.84
CA ARG A 73 0.03 -9.07 -0.35
C ARG A 73 -0.24 -7.66 0.22
N ALA A 74 0.75 -6.77 0.23
CA ALA A 74 0.72 -5.54 1.03
C ALA A 74 1.02 -4.26 0.25
N ASN A 75 1.21 -4.33 -1.07
CA ASN A 75 1.66 -3.17 -1.85
C ASN A 75 0.51 -2.27 -2.34
N ASN A 76 -0.73 -2.74 -2.25
CA ASN A 76 -1.91 -1.89 -2.40
C ASN A 76 -2.76 -2.00 -1.12
N PRO A 77 -2.59 -1.08 -0.14
CA PRO A 77 -3.19 -1.21 1.20
C PRO A 77 -4.70 -0.88 1.23
N VAL A 78 -5.37 -0.92 0.08
CA VAL A 78 -6.74 -0.42 -0.07
C VAL A 78 -7.76 -1.22 0.77
N GLU A 79 -7.53 -2.52 0.92
CA GLU A 79 -8.39 -3.40 1.72
C GLU A 79 -8.11 -3.22 3.22
N GLU A 80 -6.85 -3.04 3.61
CA GLU A 80 -6.43 -2.79 4.98
C GLU A 80 -6.95 -1.44 5.48
N VAL A 81 -6.82 -0.39 4.65
CA VAL A 81 -7.29 0.96 4.94
C VAL A 81 -8.81 0.97 5.15
N GLU A 82 -9.53 0.26 4.30
CA GLU A 82 -10.98 0.12 4.43
C GLU A 82 -11.34 -0.62 5.72
N ASP A 83 -10.67 -1.73 6.05
CA ASP A 83 -10.96 -2.49 7.26
C ASP A 83 -10.72 -1.64 8.52
N GLN A 84 -9.61 -0.90 8.57
CA GLN A 84 -9.31 -0.01 9.69
C GLN A 84 -10.30 1.15 9.81
N ALA A 85 -10.59 1.85 8.72
CA ALA A 85 -11.59 2.91 8.73
C ALA A 85 -12.96 2.37 9.15
N THR A 86 -13.28 1.13 8.78
CA THR A 86 -14.49 0.45 9.20
C THR A 86 -14.50 0.21 10.72
N ASN A 87 -13.40 -0.31 11.29
CA ASN A 87 -13.26 -0.54 12.73
C ASN A 87 -13.30 0.76 13.56
N ILE A 88 -12.85 1.88 13.01
CA ILE A 88 -12.80 3.15 13.75
C ILE A 88 -14.13 3.91 13.65
N TRP A 89 -14.77 3.95 12.48
CA TRP A 89 -15.92 4.83 12.23
C TRP A 89 -17.27 4.13 12.21
N CYS A 90 -17.29 2.81 12.05
CA CYS A 90 -18.51 2.02 11.90
C CYS A 90 -18.29 0.56 12.33
N ALA A 91 -17.66 0.35 13.49
CA ALA A 91 -17.42 -1.00 14.04
C ALA A 91 -18.72 -1.81 14.20
N ASP A 92 -19.81 -1.12 14.54
CA ASP A 92 -21.14 -1.66 14.78
C ASP A 92 -21.88 -2.02 13.48
N THR A 93 -21.81 -1.15 12.46
CA THR A 93 -22.56 -1.36 11.20
C THR A 93 -21.74 -2.02 10.10
N ARG A 94 -20.41 -1.93 10.19
CA ARG A 94 -19.44 -2.27 9.15
C ARG A 94 -19.69 -1.58 7.80
N ASP A 95 -20.56 -0.57 7.76
CA ASP A 95 -20.95 0.17 6.54
C ASP A 95 -20.13 1.45 6.39
N LEU A 96 -18.86 1.27 6.04
CA LEU A 96 -17.96 2.39 5.76
C LEU A 96 -18.34 3.11 4.47
N ALA A 97 -18.77 2.35 3.46
CA ALA A 97 -19.04 2.85 2.12
C ALA A 97 -20.10 3.98 2.14
N THR A 98 -21.16 3.87 2.94
CA THR A 98 -22.16 4.94 3.05
C THR A 98 -21.58 6.25 3.63
N ARG A 99 -20.55 6.16 4.48
CA ARG A 99 -19.93 7.30 5.18
C ARG A 99 -18.83 7.99 4.38
N VAL A 100 -18.09 7.24 3.55
CA VAL A 100 -16.91 7.76 2.83
C VAL A 100 -17.34 8.68 1.69
N GLY A 101 -17.17 9.99 1.84
CA GLY A 101 -17.48 10.97 0.79
C GLY A 101 -16.64 10.75 -0.48
N CYS A 102 -15.34 10.48 -0.30
CA CYS A 102 -14.39 10.22 -1.37
C CYS A 102 -13.30 9.23 -0.88
N PHE A 103 -12.99 8.22 -1.68
CA PHE A 103 -11.87 7.30 -1.51
C PHE A 103 -10.89 7.53 -2.66
N VAL A 104 -9.61 7.75 -2.36
CA VAL A 104 -8.57 7.90 -3.38
C VAL A 104 -7.49 6.86 -3.15
N SER A 105 -7.18 6.08 -4.18
CA SER A 105 -6.08 5.12 -4.19
C SER A 105 -5.11 5.49 -5.31
N ILE A 106 -3.81 5.52 -5.01
CA ILE A 106 -2.75 5.91 -5.95
C ILE A 106 -1.79 4.74 -6.11
N GLY A 107 -1.54 4.33 -7.35
CA GLY A 107 -0.60 3.28 -7.71
C GLY A 107 0.75 3.83 -8.15
N THR A 108 1.77 2.98 -8.10
CA THR A 108 3.15 3.31 -8.49
C THR A 108 3.46 2.97 -9.95
N GLY A 109 2.43 2.74 -10.77
CA GLY A 109 2.54 2.39 -12.18
C GLY A 109 2.54 0.89 -12.48
N ASN A 110 2.30 0.57 -13.75
CA ASN A 110 2.44 -0.77 -14.29
C ASN A 110 3.88 -0.94 -14.85
N PRO A 111 4.69 -1.88 -14.30
CA PRO A 111 6.08 -2.07 -14.73
C PRO A 111 6.23 -2.70 -16.13
N GLY A 112 5.13 -3.18 -16.72
CA GLY A 112 5.11 -3.84 -18.02
C GLY A 112 5.78 -5.21 -18.05
N ILE A 113 5.74 -5.85 -19.21
CA ILE A 113 6.46 -7.09 -19.50
C ILE A 113 7.67 -6.70 -20.35
N SER A 114 8.87 -6.65 -19.77
CA SER A 114 10.11 -6.34 -20.50
C SER A 114 11.06 -7.55 -20.56
N GLY A 115 11.76 -7.69 -21.69
CA GLY A 115 12.56 -8.87 -22.08
C GLY A 115 13.74 -9.24 -21.17
N ILE A 116 14.17 -10.49 -21.33
CA ILE A 116 15.10 -11.31 -20.52
C ILE A 116 16.39 -10.57 -20.15
N GLY A 117 16.77 -10.63 -18.87
CA GLY A 117 18.00 -10.05 -18.30
C GLY A 117 18.92 -11.10 -17.68
N SER A 118 19.83 -10.70 -16.80
CA SER A 118 20.71 -11.63 -16.05
C SER A 118 19.98 -12.29 -14.88
N ALA A 119 20.45 -13.44 -14.40
CA ALA A 119 19.74 -14.26 -13.39
C ALA A 119 19.39 -13.55 -12.07
N ALA A 120 20.23 -12.63 -11.57
CA ALA A 120 19.93 -11.84 -10.37
C ALA A 120 18.86 -10.76 -10.64
N ASN A 121 18.92 -10.14 -11.82
CA ASN A 121 17.92 -9.19 -12.26
C ASN A 121 16.59 -9.89 -12.57
N ASP A 122 16.63 -11.12 -13.07
CA ASP A 122 15.43 -11.92 -13.35
C ASP A 122 14.67 -12.25 -12.08
N PHE A 123 15.35 -12.55 -10.96
CA PHE A 123 14.67 -12.78 -9.68
C PHE A 123 13.99 -11.52 -9.14
N LEU A 124 14.69 -10.38 -9.10
CA LEU A 124 14.13 -9.08 -8.69
C LEU A 124 12.97 -8.66 -9.60
N ARG A 125 13.09 -8.89 -10.91
CA ARG A 125 12.01 -8.66 -11.90
C ARG A 125 10.81 -9.56 -11.64
N ASN A 126 11.01 -10.84 -11.38
CA ASN A 126 9.91 -11.76 -11.08
C ASN A 126 9.20 -11.37 -9.78
N THR A 127 9.94 -10.93 -8.77
CA THR A 127 9.36 -10.34 -7.56
C THR A 127 8.51 -9.13 -7.94
N LEU A 128 9.07 -8.17 -8.68
CA LEU A 128 8.36 -6.97 -9.14
C LEU A 128 7.08 -7.25 -9.92
N LEU A 129 7.13 -8.18 -10.87
CA LEU A 129 5.98 -8.64 -11.63
C LEU A 129 4.94 -9.27 -10.71
N GLY A 130 5.37 -10.07 -9.73
CA GLY A 130 4.50 -10.64 -8.70
C GLY A 130 3.80 -9.57 -7.86
N LEU A 131 4.54 -8.54 -7.40
CA LEU A 131 4.00 -7.41 -6.65
C LEU A 131 2.98 -6.64 -7.50
N ALA A 132 3.34 -6.29 -8.74
CA ALA A 132 2.46 -5.57 -9.65
C ALA A 132 1.19 -6.35 -10.00
N THR A 133 1.31 -7.65 -10.24
CA THR A 133 0.17 -8.52 -10.51
C THR A 133 -0.76 -8.59 -9.32
N GLU A 134 -0.23 -8.69 -8.10
CA GLU A 134 -1.05 -8.70 -6.89
C GLU A 134 -1.76 -7.35 -6.70
N MET A 135 -1.04 -6.23 -6.84
CA MET A 135 -1.61 -4.89 -6.73
C MET A 135 -2.77 -4.68 -7.71
N GLU A 136 -2.63 -5.14 -8.96
CA GLU A 136 -3.69 -5.09 -9.96
C GLU A 136 -4.87 -6.02 -9.63
N CYS A 137 -4.61 -7.21 -9.09
CA CYS A 137 -5.67 -8.12 -8.65
C CYS A 137 -6.48 -7.53 -7.49
N THR A 138 -5.79 -6.99 -6.49
CA THR A 138 -6.38 -6.33 -5.32
C THR A 138 -7.15 -5.07 -5.75
N GLU A 139 -6.60 -4.28 -6.67
CA GLU A 139 -7.30 -3.14 -7.28
C GLU A 139 -8.60 -3.56 -7.97
N LYS A 140 -8.56 -4.56 -8.87
CA LYS A 140 -9.74 -5.03 -9.60
C LYS A 140 -10.82 -5.56 -8.66
N ARG A 141 -10.42 -6.34 -7.65
CA ARG A 141 -11.33 -6.88 -6.62
C ARG A 141 -11.95 -5.74 -5.81
N PHE A 142 -11.16 -4.76 -5.40
CA PHE A 142 -11.65 -3.62 -4.62
C PHE A 142 -12.61 -2.74 -5.43
N ILE A 143 -12.27 -2.40 -6.68
CA ILE A 143 -13.15 -1.66 -7.61
C ILE A 143 -14.48 -2.40 -7.79
N ALA A 144 -14.45 -3.72 -8.00
CA ALA A 144 -15.68 -4.50 -8.18
C ALA A 144 -16.57 -4.45 -6.92
N ARG A 145 -15.98 -4.50 -5.73
CA ARG A 145 -16.72 -4.39 -4.46
C ARG A 145 -17.23 -2.97 -4.20
N TRP A 146 -16.46 -1.95 -4.57
CA TRP A 146 -16.79 -0.52 -4.47
C TRP A 146 -17.43 0.05 -5.75
N ALA A 147 -18.01 -0.80 -6.61
CA ALA A 147 -18.44 -0.42 -7.96
C ALA A 147 -19.41 0.76 -7.97
N LYS A 148 -20.34 0.82 -7.01
CA LYS A 148 -21.28 1.95 -6.89
C LYS A 148 -20.53 3.28 -6.70
N HIS A 149 -19.53 3.30 -5.82
CA HIS A 149 -18.73 4.49 -5.50
C HIS A 149 -17.80 4.85 -6.63
N TYR A 150 -17.24 3.84 -7.30
CA TYR A 150 -16.45 4.04 -8.51
C TYR A 150 -17.29 4.70 -9.61
N CYS A 151 -18.46 4.15 -9.93
CA CYS A 151 -19.37 4.69 -10.95
C CYS A 151 -19.96 6.06 -10.61
N THR A 152 -20.10 6.38 -9.32
CA THR A 152 -20.63 7.67 -8.84
C THR A 152 -19.55 8.70 -8.54
N GLN A 153 -18.30 8.45 -8.97
CA GLN A 153 -17.16 9.36 -8.75
C GLN A 153 -16.91 9.70 -7.27
N ARG A 154 -17.04 8.68 -6.42
CA ARG A 154 -16.68 8.71 -4.99
C ARG A 154 -15.52 7.79 -4.66
N TYR A 155 -15.11 6.92 -5.58
CA TYR A 155 -13.86 6.17 -5.49
C TYR A 155 -13.04 6.44 -6.75
N PHE A 156 -11.81 6.90 -6.57
CA PHE A 156 -10.86 7.19 -7.63
C PHE A 156 -9.61 6.34 -7.46
N ARG A 157 -9.17 5.71 -8.56
CA ARG A 157 -7.92 4.98 -8.63
C ARG A 157 -7.06 5.61 -9.71
N PHE A 158 -5.93 6.16 -9.31
CA PHE A 158 -4.94 6.74 -10.21
C PHE A 158 -3.77 5.78 -10.32
N ASN A 159 -3.41 5.36 -11.53
CA ASN A 159 -2.26 4.50 -11.75
C ASN A 159 -1.68 4.73 -13.14
N VAL A 160 -0.36 4.77 -13.25
CA VAL A 160 0.34 5.02 -14.53
C VAL A 160 0.42 3.72 -15.32
N HIS A 161 -0.47 3.55 -16.30
CA HIS A 161 -0.53 2.32 -17.09
C HIS A 161 0.56 2.20 -18.16
N GLN A 162 1.14 3.33 -18.60
CA GLN A 162 2.15 3.39 -19.65
C GLN A 162 3.18 4.48 -19.34
N GLY A 163 4.44 4.28 -19.73
CA GLY A 163 5.54 5.22 -19.55
C GLY A 163 6.53 4.85 -18.45
N LEU A 164 6.17 3.94 -17.54
CA LEU A 164 7.05 3.46 -16.47
C LEU A 164 7.60 2.04 -16.69
N GLN A 165 7.38 1.46 -17.88
CA GLN A 165 7.84 0.11 -18.15
C GLN A 165 9.36 0.00 -18.19
N GLY A 166 9.88 -1.08 -17.60
CA GLY A 166 11.32 -1.31 -17.52
C GLY A 166 12.07 -0.35 -16.59
N LEU A 167 11.37 0.43 -15.76
CA LEU A 167 11.97 1.12 -14.61
C LEU A 167 12.06 0.15 -13.42
N GLY A 168 13.26 -0.02 -12.88
CA GLY A 168 13.51 -0.80 -11.66
C GLY A 168 13.18 -0.04 -10.38
N LEU A 169 12.96 -0.73 -9.26
CA LEU A 169 12.73 -0.10 -7.94
C LEU A 169 13.95 0.67 -7.44
N ASP A 170 15.14 0.31 -7.90
CA ASP A 170 16.43 0.87 -7.52
C ASP A 170 16.95 1.94 -8.51
N GLU A 171 16.20 2.25 -9.58
CA GLU A 171 16.62 3.16 -10.64
C GLU A 171 16.38 4.64 -10.30
N PHE A 172 16.85 5.10 -9.12
CA PHE A 172 16.67 6.49 -8.67
C PHE A 172 17.26 7.54 -9.62
N ASN A 173 18.26 7.16 -10.43
CA ASN A 173 18.88 8.04 -11.44
C ASN A 173 17.95 8.37 -12.63
N ARG A 174 16.83 7.66 -12.77
CA ARG A 174 15.85 7.83 -13.86
C ARG A 174 14.60 8.58 -13.42
N LEU A 175 14.69 9.40 -12.37
CA LEU A 175 13.57 10.19 -11.85
C LEU A 175 12.92 11.08 -12.93
N GLY A 176 13.70 11.59 -13.89
CA GLY A 176 13.16 12.36 -15.01
C GLY A 176 12.19 11.58 -15.90
N ASP A 177 12.38 10.26 -16.04
CA ASP A 177 11.45 9.39 -16.77
C ASP A 177 10.13 9.25 -16.01
N VAL A 178 10.19 9.18 -14.68
CA VAL A 178 9.01 9.14 -13.79
C VAL A 178 8.24 10.46 -13.87
N GLU A 179 8.93 11.60 -13.79
CA GLU A 179 8.32 12.92 -13.93
C GLU A 179 7.64 13.08 -15.29
N ALA A 180 8.30 12.68 -16.38
CA ALA A 180 7.73 12.74 -17.72
C ALA A 180 6.47 11.86 -17.86
N ALA A 181 6.48 10.64 -17.32
CA ALA A 181 5.35 9.73 -17.39
C ALA A 181 4.16 10.17 -16.52
N THR A 182 4.41 10.96 -15.47
CA THR A 182 3.38 11.43 -14.52
C THR A 182 2.94 12.88 -14.73
N HIS A 183 3.62 13.65 -15.59
CA HIS A 183 3.37 15.09 -15.77
C HIS A 183 1.93 15.45 -16.19
N ASN A 184 1.30 14.61 -17.02
CA ASN A 184 -0.03 14.86 -17.59
C ASN A 184 -1.13 13.97 -16.97
N PHE A 185 -0.84 13.34 -15.83
CA PHE A 185 -1.72 12.35 -15.19
C PHE A 185 -2.82 12.98 -14.33
#